data_AF-A0A925CQU8-F1
#
_entry.id   AF-A0A925CQU8-F1
#
_cell.length_a   1.000
_cell.length_b   1.000
_cell.length_c   1.000
_cell.angle_alpha   90.00
_cell.angle_beta   90.00
_cell.angle_gamma   90.00
#
_symmetry.space_group_name_H-M   'P 1'
#
loop_
_entity.id
_entity.type
_entity.pdbx_description
1 polymer ?
#
loop_
_entity_poly.entity_id
_entity_poly.type
_entity_poly.pdbx_seq_one_letter_code
_entity_poly.pdbx_strand_id
1 'polypeptide(L)'
;MPSIPDDSAAVPDDSFILYDLRVDVIATDRPMVCNHREGDWFSLVGENLLFPPGQTFPLYPLAALLPLLPAKQRPTHRNDWMTSDADIACPDPHCGGRFRITRTGTSTFRHADVTVVPLPAQGSDDAT
;
A
#
# COMPACT_ATOMS: atom_id res chain seq x y z
N MET A 1 46.37 -3.55 31.12
CA MET A 1 45.67 -2.60 30.23
C MET A 1 44.19 -2.74 30.50
N PRO A 2 43.48 -1.68 30.92
CA PRO A 2 42.03 -1.74 31.01
C PRO A 2 41.46 -1.82 29.58
N SER A 3 40.69 -2.86 29.32
CA SER A 3 39.93 -3.07 28.08
C SER A 3 38.90 -1.95 27.93
N ILE A 4 38.97 -1.25 26.80
CA ILE A 4 37.97 -0.26 26.38
C ILE A 4 36.66 -1.03 26.13
N PRO A 5 35.54 -0.67 26.77
CA PRO A 5 34.25 -1.26 26.44
C PRO A 5 33.93 -0.92 24.98
N ASP A 6 33.66 -1.96 24.19
CA ASP A 6 33.13 -1.83 22.84
C ASP A 6 31.72 -1.26 22.94
N ASP A 7 31.61 0.06 22.81
CA ASP A 7 30.37 0.82 22.85
C ASP A 7 29.66 0.79 21.49
N SER A 8 29.75 -0.34 20.78
CA SER A 8 28.89 -0.61 19.63
C SER A 8 27.52 -1.07 20.15
N ALA A 9 26.78 -0.14 20.76
CA ALA A 9 25.36 -0.31 20.95
C ALA A 9 24.75 -0.69 19.59
N ALA A 10 24.15 -1.88 19.50
CA ALA A 10 23.54 -2.36 18.26
C ALA A 10 22.57 -1.30 17.74
N VAL A 11 22.77 -0.86 16.50
CA VAL A 11 21.85 0.07 15.83
C VAL A 11 20.45 -0.53 15.92
N PRO A 12 19.45 0.19 16.48
CA PRO A 12 18.10 -0.31 16.58
C PRO A 12 17.59 -0.76 15.20
N ASP A 13 16.91 -1.90 15.14
CA ASP A 13 16.24 -2.32 13.91
C ASP A 13 15.13 -1.30 13.58
N ASP A 14 15.36 -0.52 12.54
CA ASP A 14 14.45 0.51 12.03
C ASP A 14 13.66 0.03 10.80
N SER A 15 13.62 -1.29 10.58
CA SER A 15 12.91 -1.87 9.44
C SER A 15 11.40 -1.98 9.67
N PHE A 16 10.63 -1.86 8.58
CA PHE A 16 9.20 -2.15 8.56
C PHE A 16 8.79 -2.76 7.22
N ILE A 17 7.65 -3.46 7.22
CA ILE A 17 7.11 -4.10 6.02
C ILE A 17 5.86 -3.37 5.51
N LEU A 18 5.71 -3.36 4.19
CA LEU A 18 4.47 -3.04 3.49
C LEU A 18 4.07 -4.25 2.64
N TYR A 19 2.77 -4.54 2.58
CA TYR A 19 2.26 -5.47 1.58
C TYR A 19 2.32 -4.83 0.19
N ASP A 20 2.76 -5.60 -0.80
CA ASP A 20 2.59 -5.24 -2.20
C ASP A 20 1.16 -5.59 -2.62
N LEU A 21 0.54 -4.70 -3.39
CA LEU A 21 -0.85 -4.83 -3.80
C LEU A 21 -0.94 -5.11 -5.30
N ARG A 22 -1.96 -5.86 -5.67
CA ARG A 22 -2.46 -5.94 -7.03
C ARG A 22 -3.89 -5.41 -7.03
N VAL A 23 -4.20 -4.55 -7.99
CA VAL A 23 -5.54 -4.03 -8.20
C VAL A 23 -6.04 -4.53 -9.55
N ASP A 24 -7.05 -5.38 -9.52
CA ASP A 24 -7.69 -5.93 -10.71
C ASP A 24 -9.05 -5.25 -10.96
N VAL A 25 -9.33 -4.90 -12.22
CA VAL A 25 -10.63 -4.38 -12.64
C VAL A 25 -11.56 -5.57 -12.92
N ILE A 26 -12.68 -5.62 -12.21
CA ILE A 26 -13.72 -6.63 -12.38
C ILE A 26 -15.01 -5.96 -12.85
N ALA A 27 -15.76 -6.61 -13.73
CA ALA A 27 -17.08 -6.15 -14.14
C ALA A 27 -18.17 -6.67 -13.20
N THR A 28 -19.25 -5.89 -13.07
CA THR A 28 -20.53 -6.39 -12.57
C THR A 28 -21.49 -6.63 -13.73
N ASP A 29 -22.77 -6.84 -13.41
CA ASP A 29 -23.89 -6.87 -14.34
C ASP A 29 -24.22 -5.51 -15.01
N ARG A 30 -23.58 -4.41 -14.59
CA ARG A 30 -23.80 -3.07 -15.11
C ARG A 30 -22.80 -2.71 -16.22
N PRO A 31 -23.15 -1.80 -17.14
CA PRO A 31 -22.24 -1.37 -18.21
C PRO A 31 -20.95 -0.74 -17.68
N MET A 32 -19.83 -1.03 -18.34
CA MET A 32 -18.55 -0.35 -18.09
C MET A 32 -18.53 0.98 -18.84
N VAL A 33 -18.60 2.10 -18.11
CA VAL A 33 -18.70 3.46 -18.69
C VAL A 33 -17.33 4.15 -18.75
N CYS A 34 -16.50 3.94 -17.74
CA CYS A 34 -15.14 4.47 -17.67
C CYS A 34 -14.18 3.72 -18.61
N ASN A 35 -13.01 4.31 -18.88
CA ASN A 35 -12.04 3.74 -19.84
C ASN A 35 -11.28 2.49 -19.34
N HIS A 36 -11.41 2.13 -18.06
CA HIS A 36 -10.88 0.84 -17.57
C HIS A 36 -11.75 -0.31 -18.08
N ARG A 37 -11.14 -1.45 -18.38
CA ARG A 37 -11.80 -2.65 -18.88
C ARG A 37 -11.68 -3.78 -17.89
N GLU A 38 -12.63 -4.70 -17.92
CA GLU A 38 -12.49 -5.95 -17.16
C GLU A 38 -11.19 -6.65 -17.53
N GLY A 39 -10.43 -7.07 -16.52
CA GLY A 39 -9.12 -7.69 -16.69
C GLY A 39 -7.94 -6.71 -16.76
N ASP A 40 -8.18 -5.40 -16.89
CA ASP A 40 -7.12 -4.40 -16.66
C ASP A 40 -6.62 -4.52 -15.22
N TRP A 41 -5.33 -4.25 -15.00
CA TRP A 41 -4.76 -4.31 -13.65
C TRP A 41 -3.54 -3.41 -13.47
N PHE A 42 -3.22 -3.09 -12.24
CA PHE A 42 -1.92 -2.51 -11.89
C PHE A 42 -1.43 -3.07 -10.57
N SER A 43 -0.13 -2.95 -10.32
CA SER A 43 0.49 -3.35 -9.06
C SER A 43 0.99 -2.12 -8.30
N LEU A 44 0.97 -2.18 -6.99
CA LEU A 44 1.68 -1.27 -6.10
C LEU A 44 2.76 -2.10 -5.39
N VAL A 45 4.01 -1.93 -5.81
CA VAL A 45 5.16 -2.66 -5.26
C VAL A 45 6.01 -1.66 -4.48
N GLY A 46 6.14 -1.88 -3.17
CA GLY A 46 6.63 -0.86 -2.27
C GLY A 46 5.79 0.41 -2.39
N GLU A 47 6.38 1.51 -2.85
CA GLU A 47 5.70 2.80 -3.06
C GLU A 47 5.40 3.11 -4.54
N ASN A 48 5.70 2.19 -5.45
CA ASN A 48 5.62 2.44 -6.89
C ASN A 48 4.42 1.75 -7.54
N LEU A 49 3.68 2.52 -8.35
CA LEU A 49 2.62 1.99 -9.22
C LEU A 49 3.24 1.43 -10.52
N LEU A 50 2.97 0.17 -10.82
CA LEU A 50 3.42 -0.53 -12.03
C LEU A 50 2.21 -0.89 -12.90
N PHE A 51 2.25 -0.45 -14.16
CA PHE A 51 1.23 -0.76 -15.16
C PHE A 51 1.78 -1.77 -16.18
N PRO A 52 0.94 -2.70 -16.68
CA PRO A 52 1.32 -3.60 -17.76
C PRO A 52 1.73 -2.81 -19.03
N PRO A 53 2.69 -3.32 -19.83
CA PRO A 53 3.08 -2.66 -21.07
C PRO A 53 1.88 -2.40 -21.99
N GLY A 54 1.73 -1.14 -22.43
CA GLY A 54 0.65 -0.73 -23.32
C GLY A 54 -0.72 -0.52 -22.64
N GLN A 55 -0.83 -0.79 -21.34
CA GLN A 55 -2.05 -0.51 -20.57
C GLN A 55 -1.98 0.91 -19.97
N THR A 56 -3.11 1.61 -20.03
CA THR A 56 -3.31 2.87 -19.29
C THR A 56 -4.39 2.66 -18.23
N PHE A 57 -4.44 3.54 -17.24
CA PHE A 57 -5.50 3.50 -16.23
C PHE A 57 -6.13 4.89 -16.09
N PRO A 58 -7.47 5.00 -16.05
CA PRO A 58 -8.13 6.30 -15.98
C PRO A 58 -7.82 7.02 -14.67
N LEU A 59 -7.52 8.31 -14.76
CA LEU A 59 -7.10 9.15 -13.63
C LEU A 59 -8.14 9.22 -12.50
N TYR A 60 -9.43 9.39 -12.81
CA TYR A 60 -10.45 9.59 -11.77
C TYR A 60 -10.71 8.34 -10.92
N PRO A 61 -10.84 7.13 -11.51
CA PRO A 61 -10.86 5.91 -10.72
C PRO A 61 -9.57 5.67 -9.92
N LEU A 62 -8.39 6.00 -10.48
CA LEU A 62 -7.14 5.91 -9.72
C LEU A 62 -7.16 6.84 -8.51
N ALA A 63 -7.60 8.10 -8.68
CA ALA A 63 -7.70 9.07 -7.60
C ALA A 63 -8.64 8.60 -6.47
N ALA A 64 -9.72 7.88 -6.80
CA ALA A 64 -10.61 7.29 -5.79
C ALA A 64 -9.95 6.12 -5.03
N LEU A 65 -9.04 5.39 -5.66
CA LEU A 65 -8.32 4.26 -5.05
C LEU A 65 -7.15 4.71 -4.18
N LEU A 66 -6.44 5.77 -4.57
CA LEU A 66 -5.20 6.22 -3.91
C LEU A 66 -5.32 6.36 -2.38
N PRO A 67 -6.40 6.91 -1.79
CA PRO A 67 -6.53 7.00 -0.34
C PRO A 67 -6.57 5.66 0.39
N LEU A 68 -7.02 4.59 -0.30
CA LEU A 68 -7.18 3.27 0.30
C LEU A 68 -5.91 2.42 0.22
N LEU A 69 -5.07 2.66 -0.79
CA LEU A 69 -3.89 1.82 -1.05
C LEU A 69 -2.92 1.80 0.14
N PRO A 70 -2.48 2.94 0.72
CA PRO A 70 -1.55 2.92 1.84
C PRO A 70 -2.08 2.14 3.05
N ALA A 71 -3.37 2.30 3.36
CA ALA A 71 -4.00 1.56 4.45
C ALA A 71 -4.05 0.05 4.16
N LYS A 72 -4.31 -0.34 2.90
CA LYS A 72 -4.27 -1.75 2.47
C LYS A 72 -2.86 -2.36 2.51
N GLN A 73 -1.81 -1.56 2.34
CA GLN A 73 -0.42 -2.00 2.48
C GLN A 73 -0.01 -2.28 3.93
N ARG A 74 -0.64 -1.64 4.91
CA ARG A 74 -0.29 -1.82 6.32
C ARG A 74 -0.88 -3.11 6.90
N PRO A 75 -0.24 -3.72 7.91
CA PRO A 75 -0.91 -4.68 8.78
C PRO A 75 -2.15 -4.03 9.40
N THR A 76 -3.29 -4.69 9.24
CA THR A 76 -4.59 -4.23 9.72
C THR A 76 -5.15 -5.25 10.71
N HIS A 77 -5.96 -4.80 11.67
CA HIS A 77 -6.55 -5.71 12.64
C HIS A 77 -7.55 -6.67 11.96
N ARG A 78 -7.58 -7.94 12.38
CA ARG A 78 -8.43 -8.96 11.72
C ARG A 78 -9.94 -8.64 11.71
N ASN A 79 -10.40 -7.88 12.69
CA ASN A 79 -11.81 -7.46 12.82
C ASN A 79 -12.11 -6.10 12.17
N ASP A 80 -11.11 -5.45 11.56
CA ASP A 80 -11.31 -4.21 10.83
C ASP A 80 -11.87 -4.53 9.43
N TRP A 81 -12.87 -3.77 8.98
CA TRP A 81 -13.42 -3.87 7.63
C TRP A 81 -12.32 -3.62 6.58
N MET A 82 -11.32 -2.79 6.88
CA MET A 82 -10.15 -2.57 6.01
C MET A 82 -9.36 -3.86 5.73
N THR A 83 -9.46 -4.89 6.57
CA THR A 83 -8.83 -6.19 6.31
C THR A 83 -9.63 -7.05 5.34
N SER A 84 -10.96 -6.98 5.39
CA SER A 84 -11.86 -7.92 4.69
C SER A 84 -12.44 -7.35 3.39
N ASP A 85 -12.80 -6.07 3.35
CA ASP A 85 -13.47 -5.46 2.20
C ASP A 85 -12.46 -5.15 1.07
N ALA A 86 -12.28 -6.08 0.14
CA ALA A 86 -11.28 -5.98 -0.93
C ALA A 86 -11.76 -5.28 -2.20
N ASP A 87 -13.08 -5.07 -2.35
CA ASP A 87 -13.70 -4.66 -3.61
C ASP A 87 -14.25 -3.23 -3.55
N ILE A 88 -13.62 -2.32 -4.27
CA ILE A 88 -14.00 -0.90 -4.30
C ILE A 88 -14.80 -0.61 -5.56
N ALA A 89 -15.97 0.02 -5.42
CA ALA A 89 -16.78 0.41 -6.58
C ALA A 89 -16.11 1.54 -7.39
N CYS A 90 -16.37 1.57 -8.70
CA CYS A 90 -16.03 2.72 -9.53
C CYS A 90 -16.70 4.00 -8.98
N PRO A 91 -16.00 5.15 -8.92
CA PRO A 91 -16.59 6.38 -8.40
C PRO A 91 -17.70 6.96 -9.31
N ASP A 92 -17.76 6.55 -10.58
CA ASP A 92 -18.91 6.84 -11.45
C ASP A 92 -20.08 5.93 -11.09
N PRO A 93 -21.23 6.46 -10.60
CA PRO A 93 -22.36 5.66 -10.15
C PRO A 93 -23.03 4.83 -11.26
N HIS A 94 -22.78 5.17 -12.53
CA HIS A 94 -23.32 4.46 -13.69
C HIS A 94 -22.35 3.44 -14.27
N CYS A 95 -21.10 3.40 -13.81
CA CYS A 95 -20.12 2.41 -14.23
C CYS A 95 -20.22 1.14 -13.37
N GLY A 96 -20.33 -0.02 -14.02
CA GLY A 96 -20.32 -1.34 -13.41
C GLY A 96 -18.94 -1.86 -13.02
N GLY A 97 -17.90 -1.04 -13.04
CA GLY A 97 -16.56 -1.45 -12.64
C GLY A 97 -16.43 -1.57 -11.13
N ARG A 98 -15.70 -2.59 -10.67
CA ARG A 98 -15.13 -2.63 -9.33
C ARG A 98 -13.63 -2.91 -9.42
N PHE A 99 -12.92 -2.60 -8.35
CA PHE A 99 -11.48 -2.78 -8.23
C PHE A 99 -11.20 -3.69 -7.06
N ARG A 100 -10.68 -4.89 -7.33
CA ARG A 100 -10.29 -5.84 -6.29
C ARG A 100 -8.85 -5.61 -5.90
N ILE A 101 -8.63 -5.32 -4.63
CA ILE A 101 -7.30 -5.12 -4.05
C ILE A 101 -6.86 -6.42 -3.37
N THR A 102 -5.77 -7.01 -3.85
CA THR A 102 -5.19 -8.25 -3.33
C THR A 102 -3.79 -8.01 -2.81
N ARG A 103 -3.47 -8.46 -1.59
CA ARG A 103 -2.09 -8.50 -1.09
C ARG A 103 -1.37 -9.68 -1.76
N THR A 104 -0.21 -9.44 -2.35
CA THR A 104 0.51 -10.43 -3.17
C THR A 104 1.88 -10.82 -2.61
N GLY A 105 2.59 -9.86 -2.04
CA GLY A 105 3.93 -10.02 -1.46
C GLY A 105 4.19 -8.96 -0.39
N THR A 106 5.45 -8.80 -0.01
CA THR A 106 5.87 -7.76 0.95
C THR A 106 7.18 -7.12 0.52
N SER A 107 7.25 -5.81 0.66
CA SER A 107 8.47 -5.02 0.55
C SER A 107 8.96 -4.61 1.94
N THR A 108 10.27 -4.72 2.19
CA THR A 108 10.89 -4.26 3.44
C THR A 108 11.54 -2.91 3.21
N PHE A 109 11.30 -1.98 4.13
CA PHE A 109 11.87 -0.65 4.15
C PHE A 109 12.65 -0.44 5.43
N ARG A 110 13.54 0.55 5.44
CA ARG A 110 14.14 1.11 6.66
C ARG A 110 13.67 2.53 6.85
N HIS A 111 13.42 2.93 8.08
CA HIS A 111 13.00 4.30 8.41
C HIS A 111 13.98 5.34 7.87
N ALA A 112 15.28 5.14 8.09
CA ALA A 112 16.31 6.07 7.65
C ALA A 112 16.40 6.22 6.11
N ASP A 113 15.91 5.24 5.35
CA ASP A 113 15.93 5.28 3.88
C ASP A 113 14.77 6.12 3.30
N VAL A 114 13.68 6.28 4.06
CA VAL A 114 12.43 6.88 3.57
C VAL A 114 12.05 8.19 4.26
N THR A 115 12.78 8.60 5.30
CA THR A 115 12.58 9.87 5.96
C THR A 115 13.85 10.35 6.67
N VAL A 116 14.00 11.67 6.74
CA VAL A 116 15.09 12.34 7.48
C VAL A 116 14.72 12.64 8.93
N VAL A 117 13.44 12.44 9.31
CA VAL A 117 12.99 12.63 10.69
C VAL A 117 13.56 11.49 11.54
N PRO A 118 14.29 11.76 12.64
CA PRO A 118 14.87 10.69 13.46
C PRO A 118 13.79 9.90 14.20
N LEU A 119 14.06 8.62 14.48
CA LEU A 119 13.22 7.86 15.41
C LEU A 119 13.35 8.46 16.83
N PRO A 120 12.26 8.47 17.61
CA PRO A 120 12.34 8.82 19.03
C PRO A 120 13.34 7.92 19.75
N ALA A 121 14.00 8.45 20.78
CA ALA A 121 14.85 7.65 21.64
C ALA A 121 13.98 6.57 22.32
N GLN A 122 14.50 5.34 22.46
CA GLN A 122 13.76 4.26 23.11
C GLN A 122 13.30 4.69 24.50
N GLY A 123 11.97 4.74 24.72
CA GLY A 123 11.34 5.15 25.98
C GLY A 123 10.77 6.57 26.02
N SER A 124 10.91 7.39 24.98
CA SER A 124 10.10 8.59 24.82
C SER A 124 8.80 8.22 24.08
N ASP A 125 7.74 7.95 24.82
CA ASP A 125 6.39 7.99 24.27
C ASP A 125 6.09 9.44 23.91
N ASP A 126 6.12 9.79 22.62
CA ASP A 126 5.38 10.94 22.16
C ASP A 126 4.54 10.55 20.94
N ALA A 127 3.26 10.40 21.24
CA ALA A 127 2.18 10.66 20.32
C ALA A 127 2.29 12.11 19.84
N THR A 128 2.30 12.31 18.53
CA THR A 128 1.87 13.57 17.93
C THR A 128 0.99 13.25 16.75
#